data_AF-A0A962AYB1-F1
#
_entry.id   AF-A0A962AYB1-F1
#
_cell.length_a   1.000
_cell.length_b   1.000
_cell.length_c   1.000
_cell.angle_alpha   90.00
_cell.angle_beta   90.00
_cell.angle_gamma   90.00
#
_symmetry.space_group_name_H-M   'P 1'
#
loop_
_entity.id
_entity.type
_entity.pdbx_description
1 polymer ?
#
loop_
_entity_poly.entity_id
_entity_poly.type
_entity_poly.pdbx_seq_one_letter_code
_entity_poly.pdbx_strand_id
1 'polypeptide(L)' 'MDDVATKIIDILKKHMKEPKDDISLTTALSDLKIESLDLAMIVFDIEDTFGIEIPYNA' A
#
# COMPACT_ATOMS: atom_id res chain seq x y z
N MET A 1 10.94 -8.94 12.83
CA MET A 1 9.54 -8.60 13.18
C MET A 1 8.94 -7.56 12.22
N ASP A 2 9.64 -7.14 11.17
CA ASP A 2 9.14 -6.14 10.18
C ASP A 2 8.53 -6.72 8.90
N ASP A 3 8.30 -8.03 8.82
CA ASP A 3 7.91 -8.70 7.57
C ASP A 3 6.60 -8.15 6.97
N VAL A 4 5.64 -7.77 7.82
CA VAL A 4 4.37 -7.16 7.38
C VAL A 4 4.62 -5.76 6.80
N ALA A 5 5.40 -4.94 7.49
CA ALA A 5 5.71 -3.58 7.05
C ALA A 5 6.44 -3.56 5.71
N THR A 6 7.46 -4.41 5.56
CA THR A 6 8.21 -4.56 4.30
C THR A 6 7.29 -5.00 3.17
N LYS A 7 6.43 -6.00 3.40
CA LYS A 7 5.48 -6.47 2.38
C LYS A 7 4.49 -5.39 1.95
N ILE A 8 3.96 -4.61 2.88
CA ILE A 8 3.05 -3.49 2.55
C ILE A 8 3.78 -2.44 1.70
N ILE A 9 5.01 -2.08 2.07
CA ILE A 9 5.82 -1.13 1.30
C ILE A 9 6.11 -1.67 -0.12
N ASP A 10 6.38 -2.97 -0.25
CA ASP A 10 6.61 -3.59 -1.56
C ASP A 10 5.35 -3.58 -2.43
N ILE A 11 4.17 -3.83 -1.85
CA ILE A 11 2.89 -3.72 -2.57
C ILE A 11 2.67 -2.27 -3.02
N LEU A 12 2.86 -1.29 -2.14
CA LEU A 12 2.73 0.12 -2.48
C LEU A 12 3.66 0.51 -3.64
N LYS A 13 4.92 0.10 -3.58
CA LYS A 13 5.92 0.39 -4.62
C LYS A 13 5.54 -0.17 -6.01
N LYS A 14 4.84 -1.30 -6.08
CA LYS A 14 4.38 -1.88 -7.36
C LYS A 14 3.34 -1.02 -8.07
N HIS A 15 2.50 -0.33 -7.30
CA HIS A 15 1.41 0.50 -7.83
C HIS A 15 1.82 1.98 -7.98
N MET A 16 3.04 2.34 -7.56
CA MET A 16 3.57 3.69 -7.76
C MET A 16 4.13 3.87 -9.16
N LYS A 17 3.75 4.98 -9.81
CA LYS A 17 4.30 5.39 -11.12
C LYS A 17 5.80 5.71 -11.05
N GLU A 18 6.25 6.25 -9.93
CA GLU A 18 7.67 6.56 -9.65
C GLU A 18 8.03 6.03 -8.25
N PRO A 19 8.72 4.87 -8.16
CA PRO A 19 9.13 4.33 -6.87
C PRO A 19 10.07 5.31 -6.17
N LYS A 20 9.70 5.74 -4.97
CA LYS A 20 10.59 6.49 -4.07
C LYS A 20 11.30 5.51 -3.16
N ASP A 21 12.60 5.72 -2.97
CA ASP A 21 13.38 4.93 -2.02
C ASP A 21 13.07 5.30 -0.56
N ASP A 22 12.55 6.51 -0.32
CA ASP A 22 12.28 7.07 1.02
C ASP A 22 10.81 6.89 1.48
N ILE A 23 10.24 5.71 1.19
CA ILE A 23 8.89 5.36 1.67
C ILE A 23 9.03 4.70 3.04
N SER A 24 8.42 5.34 4.03
CA SER A 24 8.33 4.85 5.40
C SER A 24 6.88 4.54 5.77
N LEU A 25 6.67 3.81 6.87
CA LEU A 25 5.33 3.59 7.42
C LEU A 25 4.61 4.89 7.84
N THR A 26 5.35 5.98 7.97
CA THR A 26 4.81 7.30 8.31
C THR A 26 4.51 8.15 7.09
N THR A 27 4.88 7.70 5.89
CA THR A 27 4.61 8.43 4.65
C THR A 27 3.11 8.40 4.35
N ALA A 28 2.51 9.57 4.17
CA ALA A 28 1.08 9.66 3.86
C ALA A 28 0.82 9.15 2.43
N LEU A 29 -0.23 8.34 2.26
CA LEU A 29 -0.63 7.81 0.94
C LEU A 29 -0.93 8.94 -0.07
N SER A 30 -1.41 10.10 0.41
CA SER A 30 -1.62 11.31 -0.40
C SER A 30 -0.34 11.83 -1.05
N ASP A 31 0.81 11.68 -0.39
CA ASP A 31 2.11 12.16 -0.87
C ASP A 31 2.71 11.24 -1.95
N LEU A 32 2.16 10.03 -2.06
CA LEU A 32 2.51 9.04 -3.07
C LEU A 32 1.78 9.29 -4.40
N LYS A 33 0.87 10.26 -4.46
CA LYS A 33 0.05 10.60 -5.64
C LYS A 33 -0.66 9.38 -6.26
N ILE A 34 -1.10 8.47 -5.39
CA ILE A 34 -1.85 7.26 -5.76
C ILE A 34 -3.27 7.69 -6.14
N GLU A 35 -3.76 7.26 -7.30
CA GLU A 35 -5.13 7.54 -7.74
C GLU A 35 -6.12 6.65 -6.95
N SER A 36 -7.38 7.07 -6.82
CA SER A 36 -8.39 6.30 -6.06
C SER A 36 -8.57 4.86 -6.55
N LEU A 37 -8.36 4.63 -7.86
CA LEU A 37 -8.40 3.29 -8.45
C LEU A 37 -7.19 2.45 -8.01
N ASP A 38 -5.99 3.03 -8.04
CA ASP A 38 -4.76 2.35 -7.60
C ASP A 38 -4.84 2.03 -6.10
N LEU A 39 -5.45 2.91 -5.29
CA LEU A 39 -5.68 2.67 -3.88
C LEU A 39 -6.57 1.44 -3.66
N ALA A 40 -7.65 1.29 -4.44
CA ALA A 40 -8.50 0.12 -4.36
C ALA A 40 -7.73 -1.16 -4.71
N MET A 41 -6.89 -1.12 -5.75
CA MET A 41 -6.03 -2.26 -6.15
C MET A 41 -5.01 -2.62 -5.06
N ILE A 42 -4.40 -1.63 -4.40
CA ILE A 42 -3.49 -1.85 -3.27
C ILE A 42 -4.19 -2.54 -2.11
N VAL A 43 -5.41 -2.10 -1.75
CA VAL A 43 -6.19 -2.73 -0.68
C VAL A 43 -6.49 -4.18 -1.04
N PHE A 44 -6.95 -4.46 -2.26
CA PHE A 44 -7.18 -5.84 -2.73
C PHE A 44 -5.92 -6.71 -2.67
N ASP A 45 -4.77 -6.20 -3.12
CA ASP A 45 -3.50 -6.95 -3.07
C ASP A 45 -3.08 -7.26 -1.63
N ILE A 46 -3.31 -6.34 -0.69
CA ILE A 46 -3.05 -6.57 0.74
C ILE A 46 -4.00 -7.63 1.29
N GLU A 47 -5.30 -7.52 0.99
CA GLU A 47 -6.30 -8.50 1.41
C GLU A 47 -5.97 -9.91 0.92
N ASP A 48 -5.61 -10.07 -0.35
CA ASP A 48 -5.21 -11.36 -0.94
C ASP A 48 -3.89 -11.89 -0.35
N THR A 49 -2.87 -11.01 -0.22
CA THR A 49 -1.55 -11.39 0.31
C THR A 49 -1.62 -11.89 1.76
N PHE A 50 -2.46 -11.27 2.58
CA PHE A 50 -2.57 -11.59 4.00
C PHE A 50 -3.78 -12.47 4.33
N GLY A 51 -4.67 -12.72 3.36
CA GLY A 51 -5.91 -13.48 3.55
C GLY A 51 -6.87 -12.82 4.55
N ILE A 52 -6.93 -11.48 4.52
CA ILE A 52 -7.75 -10.67 5.42
C ILE A 52 -8.71 -9.78 4.63
N GLU A 53 -9.73 -9.22 5.29
CA GLU A 53 -10.53 -8.12 4.76
C GLU A 53 -10.22 -6.85 5.56
N ILE A 54 -10.01 -5.74 4.87
CA ILE A 54 -9.80 -4.43 5.48
C ILE A 54 -11.15 -3.71 5.48
N PRO A 55 -11.80 -3.57 6.66
CA PRO A 55 -13.09 -2.89 6.72
C PRO A 55 -12.93 -1.42 6.32
N TYR A 56 -13.58 -1.05 5.21
CA TYR A 56 -13.60 0.32 4.72
C TYR A 56 -14.57 1.15 5.59
N ASN A 57 -14.04 1.88 6.57
CA ASN A 57 -14.84 2.80 7.36
C ASN A 57 -14.96 4.14 6.63
N ALA A 58 -15.86 4.17 5.64
CA ALA A 58 -16.28 5.39 4.92
C ALA A 58 -16.95 6.40 5.85
#